data_AF-A0A1F2QL76-F1
#
_entry.id   AF-A0A1F2QL76-F1
#
_cell.length_a   1.000
_cell.length_b   1.000
_cell.length_c   1.000
_cell.angle_alpha   90.00
_cell.angle_beta   90.00
_cell.angle_gamma   90.00
#
_symmetry.space_group_name_H-M   'P 1'
#
loop_
_entity.id
_entity.type
_entity.pdbx_description
1 polymer ?
#
loop_
_entity_poly.entity_id
_entity_poly.type
_entity_poly.pdbx_seq_one_letter_code
_entity_poly.pdbx_strand_id
1 'polypeptide(L)'
;MLGRVLILSLLVAGLSLAAAAQGYEPPTQANHKDVYCSGFVASSPLPANLRIVMAEDRVGGVLYSQYDYIYLSQGRNGGVSVGQRYQVVRPVNDPNPVQAFARQQPIFKAIGQLYMDLGWVEVTQVHETTATALVQEACEGLNAGDVLIPFENRPVPEYKPSVTFDRFAPMQSRGEATLMMGKDFGSAFGQGDVVYINLGTSQGVKVGDYFRAYRYGSGTIYEGYRKAGQGQMRQLRGMPYGYELPKMRKDLPREVLGEVFVVRVDSNASTGVVTLSLREMHAGDFVELEPPAPPAAHLTVTPASISRGATATLSWHAQAAQEITLEPRLGAVEKRGSMNVNPTQTVTYTLRARGPGGETQATATLTVVQPAPAPAPVAPARAPSMQDLFAQSVQDVFFEFDKSDISAEAAASLQQTAGFLRSYPDARILIEGHCDEVGGGRYNTALGARRAEAVKNYLVSLGVNAGQLATTSRGKDAPFCTESSQDSCRALNRRAHFALQ
;
A
#
# COMPACT_ATOMS: atom_id res chain seq x y z
N MET A 1 -69.60 -48.25 -12.58
CA MET A 1 -68.48 -48.58 -11.67
C MET A 1 -67.21 -48.69 -12.49
N LEU A 2 -66.35 -47.67 -12.47
CA LEU A 2 -64.93 -47.74 -12.84
C LEU A 2 -64.31 -46.39 -12.44
N GLY A 3 -63.36 -46.44 -11.50
CA GLY A 3 -62.75 -45.29 -10.86
C GLY A 3 -61.79 -44.54 -11.77
N ARG A 4 -61.77 -43.22 -11.63
CA ARG A 4 -60.71 -42.34 -12.16
C ARG A 4 -59.80 -41.93 -11.00
N VAL A 5 -58.55 -42.34 -11.10
CA VAL A 5 -57.43 -41.91 -10.26
C VAL A 5 -57.09 -40.47 -10.62
N LEU A 6 -57.17 -39.55 -9.65
CA LEU A 6 -56.62 -38.20 -9.78
C LEU A 6 -55.22 -38.21 -9.15
N ILE A 7 -54.19 -38.01 -9.97
CA ILE A 7 -52.81 -37.80 -9.52
C ILE A 7 -52.69 -36.32 -9.15
N LEU A 8 -52.53 -36.05 -7.85
CA LEU A 8 -52.31 -34.70 -7.33
C LEU A 8 -50.80 -34.44 -7.27
N SER A 9 -50.28 -33.64 -8.21
CA SER A 9 -48.88 -33.22 -8.26
C SER A 9 -48.60 -32.21 -7.15
N LEU A 10 -47.91 -32.61 -6.08
CA LEU A 10 -47.36 -31.68 -5.09
C LEU A 10 -46.10 -31.03 -5.67
N LEU A 11 -46.18 -29.75 -6.02
CA LEU A 11 -45.01 -28.89 -6.25
C LEU A 11 -44.46 -28.44 -4.89
N VAL A 12 -43.36 -29.05 -4.45
CA VAL A 12 -42.59 -28.59 -3.30
C VAL A 12 -41.63 -27.51 -3.81
N ALA A 13 -41.97 -26.24 -3.60
CA ALA A 13 -41.05 -25.13 -3.78
C ALA A 13 -40.06 -25.12 -2.62
N GLY A 14 -38.83 -25.59 -2.85
CA GLY A 14 -37.74 -25.46 -1.89
C GLY A 14 -37.28 -24.00 -1.80
N LEU A 15 -37.65 -23.31 -0.73
CA LEU A 15 -36.94 -22.10 -0.31
C LEU A 15 -35.58 -22.52 0.25
N SER A 16 -34.51 -22.35 -0.53
CA SER A 16 -33.15 -22.35 -0.01
C SER A 16 -32.89 -21.01 0.69
N LEU A 17 -33.06 -20.97 2.01
CA LEU A 17 -32.49 -19.92 2.84
C LEU A 17 -30.98 -20.16 2.95
N ALA A 18 -30.23 -19.61 2.00
CA ALA A 18 -28.79 -19.43 2.19
C ALA A 18 -28.60 -18.27 3.17
N ALA A 19 -28.49 -18.59 4.46
CA ALA A 19 -28.01 -17.63 5.45
C ALA A 19 -26.53 -17.35 5.12
N ALA A 20 -26.25 -16.17 4.57
CA ALA A 20 -24.89 -15.67 4.50
C ALA A 20 -24.37 -15.56 5.94
N ALA A 21 -23.32 -16.32 6.26
CA ALA A 21 -22.57 -16.12 7.49
C ALA A 21 -22.01 -14.69 7.43
N GLN A 22 -22.63 -13.75 8.15
CA GLN A 22 -22.01 -12.47 8.43
C GLN A 22 -20.71 -12.78 9.18
N GLY A 23 -19.57 -12.57 8.50
CA GLY A 23 -18.27 -12.66 9.15
C GLY A 23 -18.26 -11.73 10.36
N TYR A 24 -17.81 -12.24 11.50
CA TYR A 24 -17.55 -11.41 12.67
C TYR A 24 -16.44 -10.41 12.30
N GLU A 25 -16.81 -9.15 12.12
CA GLU A 25 -15.85 -8.05 12.03
C GLU A 25 -15.46 -7.65 13.46
N PRO A 26 -14.17 -7.78 13.84
CA PRO A 26 -13.74 -7.34 15.16
C PRO A 26 -13.95 -5.82 15.29
N PRO A 27 -14.29 -5.32 16.49
CA PRO A 27 -14.49 -3.90 16.72
C PRO A 27 -13.22 -3.12 16.33
N THR A 28 -13.41 -1.94 15.74
CA THR A 28 -12.31 -1.09 15.24
C THR A 28 -11.89 -0.03 16.25
N GLN A 29 -12.66 0.18 17.32
CA GLN A 29 -12.39 1.14 18.40
C GLN A 29 -12.88 0.57 19.74
N ALA A 30 -12.34 1.09 20.84
CA ALA A 30 -12.88 0.79 22.17
C ALA A 30 -14.34 1.25 22.29
N ASN A 31 -15.13 0.64 23.18
CA ASN A 31 -16.46 1.15 23.44
C ASN A 31 -16.38 2.43 24.30
N HIS A 32 -17.39 3.30 24.21
CA HIS A 32 -17.53 4.47 25.07
C HIS A 32 -17.40 4.12 26.56
N LYS A 33 -18.02 3.02 26.98
CA LYS A 33 -17.93 2.54 28.38
C LYS A 33 -16.52 2.10 28.78
N ASP A 34 -15.70 1.62 27.86
CA ASP A 34 -14.32 1.24 28.16
C ASP A 34 -13.47 2.46 28.56
N VAL A 35 -13.82 3.63 28.01
CA VAL A 35 -13.12 4.89 28.30
C VAL A 35 -13.71 5.58 29.53
N TYR A 36 -15.04 5.57 29.69
CA TYR A 36 -15.76 6.34 30.72
C TYR A 36 -16.20 5.53 31.95
N CYS A 37 -16.05 4.21 31.97
CA CYS A 37 -16.44 3.34 33.09
C CYS A 37 -15.32 2.42 33.60
N SER A 38 -14.07 2.67 33.19
CA SER A 38 -12.91 1.83 33.50
C SER A 38 -12.28 2.06 34.86
N GLY A 39 -12.56 3.19 35.53
CA GLY A 39 -11.80 3.60 36.71
C GLY A 39 -10.38 4.01 36.36
N PHE A 40 -9.61 4.47 37.35
CA PHE A 40 -8.23 4.92 37.14
C PHE A 40 -7.46 5.07 38.44
N VAL A 41 -6.12 5.06 38.34
CA VAL A 41 -5.22 5.37 39.44
C VAL A 41 -4.68 6.79 39.25
N ALA A 42 -4.95 7.66 40.20
CA ALA A 42 -4.44 9.02 40.21
C ALA A 42 -3.17 9.10 41.06
N SER A 43 -2.08 9.63 40.51
CA SER A 43 -0.79 9.79 41.20
C SER A 43 -0.86 10.68 42.45
N SER A 44 -1.86 11.54 42.53
CA SER A 44 -2.17 12.36 43.70
C SER A 44 -3.68 12.32 44.02
N PRO A 45 -4.07 12.47 45.30
CA PRO A 45 -5.49 12.54 45.66
C PRO A 45 -6.20 13.68 44.94
N LEU A 46 -7.35 13.39 44.36
CA LEU A 46 -8.16 14.37 43.65
C LEU A 46 -8.82 15.35 44.62
N PRO A 47 -9.06 16.60 44.21
CA PRO A 47 -9.74 17.58 45.05
C PRO A 47 -11.18 17.11 45.32
N ALA A 48 -11.52 16.95 46.59
CA ALA A 48 -12.82 16.44 47.03
C ALA A 48 -13.75 17.54 47.57
N ASN A 49 -13.65 18.73 46.96
CA ASN A 49 -14.35 19.95 47.35
C ASN A 49 -15.82 19.97 46.89
N LEU A 50 -16.12 19.41 45.71
CA LEU A 50 -17.48 19.30 45.18
C LEU A 50 -17.97 17.86 45.33
N ARG A 51 -19.14 17.69 45.96
CA ARG A 51 -19.72 16.38 46.26
C ARG A 51 -21.22 16.32 45.99
N ILE A 52 -21.71 15.11 45.78
CA ILE A 52 -23.15 14.82 45.81
C ILE A 52 -23.64 14.91 47.24
N VAL A 53 -24.69 15.69 47.49
CA VAL A 53 -25.32 15.84 48.81
C VAL A 53 -26.49 14.86 48.94
N MET A 54 -27.43 14.92 48.00
CA MET A 54 -28.63 14.07 47.96
C MET A 54 -29.30 14.18 46.56
N ALA A 55 -30.44 13.52 46.35
CA ALA A 55 -31.25 13.63 45.11
C ALA A 55 -32.66 14.18 45.39
N GLU A 56 -33.30 14.72 44.34
CA GLU A 56 -34.61 15.41 44.40
C GLU A 56 -35.73 14.54 44.99
N ASP A 57 -35.86 13.29 44.55
CA ASP A 57 -37.02 12.42 44.86
C ASP A 57 -36.72 11.25 45.80
N ARG A 58 -35.54 11.23 46.45
CA ARG A 58 -35.19 10.15 47.40
C ARG A 58 -34.61 10.70 48.69
N VAL A 59 -35.47 11.24 49.56
CA VAL A 59 -35.09 11.50 50.96
C VAL A 59 -34.67 10.17 51.60
N GLY A 60 -33.37 9.99 51.85
CA GLY A 60 -32.78 8.75 52.38
C GLY A 60 -32.31 7.73 51.32
N GLY A 61 -32.50 7.99 50.02
CA GLY A 61 -31.92 7.16 48.96
C GLY A 61 -30.42 7.36 48.86
N VAL A 62 -29.67 6.28 48.92
CA VAL A 62 -28.19 6.31 48.89
C VAL A 62 -27.64 6.02 47.49
N LEU A 63 -28.48 5.60 46.53
CA LEU A 63 -28.10 5.19 45.17
C LEU A 63 -28.89 6.00 44.14
N TYR A 64 -28.18 6.63 43.21
CA TYR A 64 -28.69 7.44 42.11
C TYR A 64 -28.20 6.88 40.77
N SER A 65 -29.00 7.05 39.73
CA SER A 65 -28.77 6.49 38.39
C SER A 65 -28.94 7.52 37.29
N GLN A 66 -28.72 7.10 36.04
CA GLN A 66 -28.93 7.94 34.87
C GLN A 66 -30.31 8.60 34.89
N TYR A 67 -30.34 9.89 34.55
CA TYR A 67 -31.50 10.78 34.55
C TYR A 67 -32.04 11.22 35.92
N ASP A 68 -31.43 10.81 37.04
CA ASP A 68 -31.77 11.39 38.35
C ASP A 68 -31.23 12.83 38.47
N TYR A 69 -31.97 13.69 39.17
CA TYR A 69 -31.48 15.01 39.61
C TYR A 69 -30.80 14.90 40.97
N ILE A 70 -29.56 15.37 41.04
CA ILE A 70 -28.73 15.38 42.24
C ILE A 70 -28.42 16.81 42.68
N TYR A 71 -28.25 16.99 43.98
CA TYR A 71 -27.81 18.24 44.57
C TYR A 71 -26.33 18.21 44.91
N LEU A 72 -25.64 19.29 44.57
CA LEU A 72 -24.21 19.46 44.75
C LEU A 72 -23.91 20.34 45.97
N SER A 73 -22.79 20.04 46.64
CA SER A 73 -22.35 20.73 47.86
C SER A 73 -21.84 22.16 47.66
N GLN A 74 -21.76 22.62 46.41
CA GLN A 74 -21.39 24.00 46.07
C GLN A 74 -22.29 24.56 44.97
N GLY A 75 -22.43 25.88 44.97
CA GLY A 75 -23.15 26.66 43.96
C GLY A 75 -22.26 27.75 43.37
N ARG A 76 -22.84 28.92 43.09
CA ARG A 76 -22.16 30.07 42.49
C ARG A 76 -20.92 30.52 43.28
N ASN A 77 -20.97 30.47 44.61
CA ASN A 77 -19.85 30.83 45.48
C ASN A 77 -18.66 29.85 45.37
N GLY A 78 -18.92 28.62 44.91
CA GLY A 78 -17.90 27.60 44.63
C GLY A 78 -17.45 27.56 43.16
N GLY A 79 -17.91 28.51 42.33
CA GLY A 79 -17.60 28.57 40.90
C GLY A 79 -18.44 27.64 40.02
N VAL A 80 -19.51 27.04 40.56
CA VAL A 80 -20.42 26.20 39.78
C VAL A 80 -21.34 27.08 38.92
N SER A 81 -21.53 26.71 37.66
CA SER A 81 -22.35 27.42 36.68
C SER A 81 -23.24 26.47 35.89
N VAL A 82 -24.40 26.95 35.43
CA VAL A 82 -25.33 26.17 34.58
C VAL A 82 -24.62 25.74 33.29
N GLY A 83 -24.84 24.49 32.86
CA GLY A 83 -24.21 23.87 31.70
C GLY A 83 -22.80 23.32 31.95
N GLN A 84 -22.20 23.57 33.12
CA GLN A 84 -20.93 22.92 33.47
C GLN A 84 -21.13 21.41 33.63
N ARG A 85 -20.13 20.66 33.16
CA ARG A 85 -20.10 19.20 33.27
C ARG A 85 -19.05 18.78 34.27
N TYR A 86 -19.39 17.75 35.04
CA TYR A 86 -18.50 17.14 36.01
C TYR A 86 -18.49 15.62 35.84
N GLN A 87 -17.31 15.03 35.97
CA GLN A 87 -17.15 13.59 36.13
C GLN A 87 -17.36 13.23 37.60
N VAL A 88 -18.06 12.13 37.86
CA VAL A 88 -18.29 11.60 39.21
C VAL A 88 -17.34 10.46 39.47
N VAL A 89 -16.57 10.56 40.55
CA VAL A 89 -15.55 9.59 40.94
C VAL A 89 -15.67 9.23 42.40
N ARG A 90 -15.28 7.99 42.74
CA ARG A 90 -15.24 7.51 44.12
C ARG A 90 -13.86 6.94 44.44
N PRO A 91 -13.14 7.49 45.44
CA PRO A 91 -11.89 6.87 45.89
C PRO A 91 -12.19 5.51 46.49
N VAL A 92 -11.44 4.50 46.09
CA VAL A 92 -11.58 3.13 46.58
C VAL A 92 -10.23 2.56 47.01
N ASN A 93 -10.28 1.72 48.03
CA ASN A 93 -9.13 0.96 48.50
C ASN A 93 -9.45 -0.51 48.32
N ASP A 94 -8.45 -1.29 47.90
CA ASP A 94 -8.58 -2.74 47.82
C ASP A 94 -8.98 -3.30 49.19
N PRO A 95 -10.20 -3.87 49.32
CA PRO A 95 -10.65 -4.44 50.59
C PRO A 95 -9.96 -5.77 50.88
N ASN A 96 -9.27 -6.37 49.89
CA ASN A 96 -8.61 -7.65 50.05
C ASN A 96 -7.29 -7.48 50.82
N PRO A 97 -7.17 -8.00 52.06
CA PRO A 97 -5.91 -7.95 52.78
C PRO A 97 -4.85 -8.88 52.14
N VAL A 98 -5.27 -9.74 51.22
CA VAL A 98 -4.46 -10.79 50.64
C VAL A 98 -3.91 -10.36 49.28
N GLN A 99 -2.59 -10.21 49.21
CA GLN A 99 -1.90 -9.84 47.98
C GLN A 99 -1.81 -11.02 47.00
N ALA A 100 -1.97 -10.76 45.71
CA ALA A 100 -1.79 -11.70 44.62
C ALA A 100 -0.31 -11.99 44.34
N PHE A 101 0.56 -10.98 44.55
CA PHE A 101 2.00 -11.11 44.35
C PHE A 101 2.78 -10.28 45.37
N ALA A 102 4.09 -10.55 45.47
CA ALA A 102 4.95 -9.89 46.43
C ALA A 102 5.00 -8.37 46.24
N ARG A 103 4.76 -7.63 47.32
CA ARG A 103 4.79 -6.15 47.37
C ARG A 103 3.71 -5.46 46.52
N GLN A 104 2.64 -6.15 46.13
CA GLN A 104 1.51 -5.55 45.41
C GLN A 104 0.99 -4.28 46.10
N GLN A 105 0.67 -4.35 47.40
CA GLN A 105 0.10 -3.21 48.15
C GLN A 105 1.07 -2.01 48.25
N PRO A 106 2.35 -2.20 48.64
CA PRO A 106 3.35 -1.13 48.57
C PRO A 106 3.51 -0.50 47.18
N ILE A 107 3.53 -1.30 46.11
CA ILE A 107 3.65 -0.80 44.74
C ILE A 107 2.39 0.00 44.36
N PHE A 108 1.20 -0.51 44.71
CA PHE A 108 -0.06 0.17 44.45
C PHE A 108 -0.11 1.54 45.13
N LYS A 109 0.27 1.60 46.41
CA LYS A 109 0.39 2.86 47.16
C LYS A 109 1.40 3.84 46.54
N ALA A 110 2.45 3.33 45.89
CA ALA A 110 3.47 4.16 45.25
C ALA A 110 3.01 4.75 43.90
N ILE A 111 2.12 4.08 43.17
CA ILE A 111 1.60 4.56 41.89
C ILE A 111 0.42 5.53 42.04
N GLY A 112 -0.35 5.44 43.14
CA GLY A 112 -1.38 6.43 43.45
C GLY A 112 -2.59 5.90 44.21
N GLN A 113 -3.67 6.67 44.16
CA GLN A 113 -4.97 6.33 44.72
C GLN A 113 -5.89 5.84 43.61
N LEU A 114 -6.58 4.71 43.83
CA LEU A 114 -7.57 4.18 42.90
C LEU A 114 -8.90 4.93 43.04
N TYR A 115 -9.52 5.23 41.90
CA TYR A 115 -10.85 5.81 41.78
C TYR A 115 -11.72 4.97 40.85
N MET A 116 -12.98 4.77 41.25
CA MET A 116 -14.02 4.31 40.34
C MET A 116 -14.49 5.46 39.46
N ASP A 117 -14.72 5.17 38.19
CA ASP A 117 -15.37 6.07 37.25
C ASP A 117 -16.88 5.76 37.25
N LEU A 118 -17.68 6.66 37.83
CA LEU A 118 -19.11 6.40 38.07
C LEU A 118 -20.01 7.01 37.00
N GLY A 119 -19.48 7.90 36.16
CA GLY A 119 -20.21 8.57 35.10
C GLY A 119 -20.01 10.09 35.13
N TRP A 120 -20.95 10.83 34.55
CA TRP A 120 -20.88 12.30 34.49
C TRP A 120 -22.24 12.96 34.56
N VAL A 121 -22.23 14.22 35.00
CA VAL A 121 -23.42 15.03 35.26
C VAL A 121 -23.31 16.39 34.58
N GLU A 122 -24.44 17.01 34.28
CA GLU A 122 -24.53 18.36 33.76
C GLU A 122 -25.37 19.25 34.69
N VAL A 123 -24.82 20.39 35.08
CA VAL A 123 -25.48 21.33 36.00
C VAL A 123 -26.66 22.00 35.30
N THR A 124 -27.85 21.85 35.87
CA THR A 124 -29.10 22.41 35.33
C THR A 124 -29.54 23.67 36.06
N GLN A 125 -29.28 23.77 37.37
CA GLN A 125 -29.64 24.93 38.18
C GLN A 125 -28.53 25.25 39.19
N VAL A 126 -28.36 26.53 39.52
CA VAL A 126 -27.32 26.99 40.45
C VAL A 126 -27.89 28.02 41.41
N HIS A 127 -27.72 27.76 42.71
CA HIS A 127 -27.95 28.70 43.80
C HIS A 127 -26.61 29.25 44.34
N GLU A 128 -26.62 30.06 45.39
CA GLU A 128 -25.39 30.64 45.95
C GLU A 128 -24.44 29.57 46.50
N THR A 129 -24.97 28.62 47.27
CA THR A 129 -24.17 27.61 47.99
C THR A 129 -24.40 26.18 47.51
N THR A 130 -25.40 25.93 46.68
CA THR A 130 -25.74 24.61 46.12
C THR A 130 -26.02 24.70 44.63
N ALA A 131 -26.05 23.56 43.95
CA ALA A 131 -26.46 23.44 42.56
C ALA A 131 -27.22 22.13 42.35
N THR A 132 -28.04 22.08 41.32
CA THR A 132 -28.73 20.87 40.87
C THR A 132 -28.09 20.42 39.55
N ALA A 133 -27.79 19.13 39.44
CA ALA A 133 -27.24 18.54 38.23
C ALA A 133 -28.05 17.32 37.82
N LEU A 134 -28.18 17.12 36.51
CA LEU A 134 -28.78 15.94 35.91
C LEU A 134 -27.70 14.89 35.67
N VAL A 135 -27.91 13.65 36.10
CA VAL A 135 -27.02 12.53 35.79
C VAL A 135 -27.19 12.15 34.33
N GLN A 136 -26.18 12.43 33.52
CA GLN A 136 -26.23 12.21 32.07
C GLN A 136 -25.85 10.77 31.72
N GLU A 137 -24.89 10.22 32.44
CA GLU A 137 -24.45 8.83 32.31
C GLU A 137 -24.05 8.30 33.68
N ALA A 138 -24.42 7.05 33.95
CA ALA A 138 -24.06 6.32 35.16
C ALA A 138 -23.48 4.95 34.77
N CYS A 139 -22.22 4.72 35.13
CA CYS A 139 -21.55 3.44 34.97
C CYS A 139 -21.97 2.45 36.07
N GLU A 140 -22.18 2.99 37.27
CA GLU A 140 -22.64 2.29 38.47
C GLU A 140 -23.52 3.23 39.30
N GLY A 141 -24.00 2.78 40.46
CA GLY A 141 -24.77 3.64 41.38
C GLY A 141 -23.93 4.77 41.96
N LEU A 142 -24.37 6.00 41.72
CA LEU A 142 -23.83 7.21 42.36
C LEU A 142 -24.41 7.33 43.77
N ASN A 143 -23.60 7.77 44.73
CA ASN A 143 -23.96 7.89 46.13
C ASN A 143 -23.76 9.32 46.64
N ALA A 144 -24.51 9.67 47.68
CA ALA A 144 -24.19 10.85 48.49
C ALA A 144 -22.75 10.73 49.00
N GLY A 145 -21.99 11.82 48.87
CA GLY A 145 -20.57 11.89 49.20
C GLY A 145 -19.63 11.61 48.03
N ASP A 146 -20.09 11.09 46.89
CA ASP A 146 -19.24 10.93 45.71
C ASP A 146 -18.68 12.27 45.24
N VAL A 147 -17.46 12.24 44.71
CA VAL A 147 -16.67 13.43 44.38
C VAL A 147 -16.92 13.81 42.93
N LEU A 148 -17.07 15.11 42.69
CA LEU A 148 -17.18 15.67 41.36
C LEU A 148 -15.89 16.37 40.99
N ILE A 149 -15.30 15.97 39.86
CA ILE A 149 -14.14 16.62 39.27
C ILE A 149 -14.53 17.23 37.92
N PRO A 150 -13.82 18.28 37.44
CA PRO A 150 -14.10 18.85 36.13
C PRO A 150 -14.16 17.76 35.04
N PHE A 151 -15.19 17.79 34.20
CA PHE A 151 -15.33 16.81 33.13
C PHE A 151 -14.25 17.03 32.07
N GLU A 152 -13.48 15.97 31.78
CA GLU A 152 -12.54 15.94 30.67
C GLU A 152 -13.14 15.11 29.53
N ASN A 153 -13.20 15.69 28.33
CA ASN A 153 -13.60 14.95 27.14
C ASN A 153 -12.48 13.99 26.72
N ARG A 154 -12.73 12.70 26.90
CA ARG A 154 -11.84 11.60 26.52
C ARG A 154 -12.31 11.00 25.19
N PRO A 155 -11.67 11.31 24.05
CA PRO A 155 -12.02 10.69 22.79
C PRO A 155 -11.69 9.19 22.85
N VAL A 156 -12.53 8.38 22.20
CA VAL A 156 -12.33 6.94 22.11
C VAL A 156 -11.18 6.66 21.13
N PRO A 157 -10.07 6.05 21.58
CA PRO A 157 -8.95 5.77 20.70
C PRO A 157 -9.25 4.60 19.75
N GLU A 158 -8.76 4.69 18.51
CA GLU A 158 -8.87 3.63 17.52
C GLU A 158 -7.95 2.47 17.87
N TYR A 159 -8.44 1.24 17.65
CA TYR A 159 -7.56 0.08 17.73
C TYR A 159 -6.58 0.10 16.56
N LYS A 160 -5.38 -0.44 16.78
CA LYS A 160 -4.51 -0.79 15.66
C LYS A 160 -5.25 -1.77 14.75
N PRO A 161 -5.02 -1.75 13.42
CA PRO A 161 -5.54 -2.78 12.53
C PRO A 161 -5.20 -4.16 13.11
N SER A 162 -6.01 -5.18 12.85
CA SER A 162 -5.74 -6.56 13.25
C SER A 162 -4.49 -7.09 12.52
N VAL A 163 -3.32 -6.60 12.90
CA VAL A 163 -2.02 -7.12 12.51
C VAL A 163 -1.81 -8.36 13.36
N THR A 164 -1.31 -9.43 12.75
CA THR A 164 -0.96 -10.69 13.41
C THR A 164 -0.15 -10.39 14.67
N PHE A 165 -0.76 -10.56 15.84
CA PHE A 165 -0.10 -10.35 17.14
C PHE A 165 1.19 -11.17 17.18
N ASP A 166 2.35 -10.50 17.21
CA ASP A 166 3.65 -11.18 17.18
C ASP A 166 4.04 -11.64 18.58
N ARG A 167 3.74 -12.91 18.87
CA ARG A 167 4.09 -13.59 20.11
C ARG A 167 5.60 -13.62 20.38
N PHE A 168 6.44 -13.48 19.36
CA PHE A 168 7.88 -13.66 19.46
C PHE A 168 8.67 -12.36 19.27
N ALA A 169 7.99 -11.21 19.21
CA ALA A 169 8.68 -9.93 19.05
C ALA A 169 9.69 -9.68 20.20
N PRO A 170 10.86 -9.09 19.88
CA PRO A 170 11.94 -8.89 20.83
C PRO A 170 11.51 -8.00 22.01
N MET A 171 12.07 -8.27 23.18
CA MET A 171 11.74 -7.53 24.41
C MET A 171 12.19 -6.07 24.31
N GLN A 172 11.32 -5.14 24.73
CA GLN A 172 11.68 -3.73 24.80
C GLN A 172 11.90 -3.32 26.25
N SER A 173 13.15 -3.04 26.62
CA SER A 173 13.48 -2.62 27.98
C SER A 173 13.17 -1.13 28.18
N ARG A 174 11.95 -0.79 28.60
CA ARG A 174 11.62 0.53 29.17
C ARG A 174 11.36 0.50 30.68
N GLY A 175 11.71 -0.60 31.34
CA GLY A 175 11.39 -0.89 32.74
C GLY A 175 10.42 -2.06 32.87
N GLU A 176 10.49 -2.81 33.97
CA GLU A 176 9.55 -3.91 34.24
C GLU A 176 8.24 -3.31 34.78
N ALA A 177 7.16 -3.44 34.01
CA ALA A 177 5.81 -3.13 34.44
C ALA A 177 5.04 -4.41 34.74
N THR A 178 3.93 -4.30 35.47
CA THR A 178 3.16 -5.41 36.03
C THR A 178 1.68 -5.08 35.96
N LEU A 179 0.86 -6.08 35.63
CA LEU A 179 -0.59 -6.04 35.83
C LEU A 179 -0.86 -6.00 37.33
N MET A 180 -1.32 -4.86 37.84
CA MET A 180 -1.47 -4.64 39.28
C MET A 180 -2.73 -5.32 39.83
N MET A 181 -3.86 -5.04 39.19
CA MET A 181 -5.17 -5.60 39.48
C MET A 181 -6.16 -5.21 38.37
N GLY A 182 -7.35 -5.79 38.39
CA GLY A 182 -8.46 -5.43 37.52
C GLY A 182 -9.42 -4.44 38.16
N LYS A 183 -10.38 -3.95 37.36
CA LYS A 183 -11.58 -3.31 37.88
C LYS A 183 -12.26 -4.22 38.91
N ASP A 184 -12.89 -3.60 39.92
CA ASP A 184 -13.56 -4.28 41.05
C ASP A 184 -12.66 -5.28 41.80
N PHE A 185 -11.35 -4.97 41.82
CA PHE A 185 -10.31 -5.72 42.51
C PHE A 185 -10.05 -7.13 41.98
N GLY A 186 -10.36 -7.39 40.70
CA GLY A 186 -10.06 -8.65 40.05
C GLY A 186 -8.56 -8.99 40.05
N SER A 187 -8.23 -10.28 40.10
CA SER A 187 -6.83 -10.78 40.06
C SER A 187 -6.55 -11.72 38.89
N ALA A 188 -7.56 -12.04 38.08
CA ALA A 188 -7.48 -12.84 36.86
C ALA A 188 -8.21 -12.10 35.75
N PHE A 189 -7.66 -12.12 34.54
CA PHE A 189 -8.08 -11.26 33.43
C PHE A 189 -8.12 -12.06 32.12
N GLY A 190 -9.21 -11.86 31.38
CA GLY A 190 -9.41 -12.30 30.00
C GLY A 190 -9.77 -11.12 29.10
N GLN A 191 -10.15 -11.43 27.86
CA GLN A 191 -10.52 -10.42 26.87
C GLN A 191 -11.73 -9.59 27.35
N GLY A 192 -11.62 -8.27 27.24
CA GLY A 192 -12.64 -7.29 27.67
C GLY A 192 -12.43 -6.78 29.10
N ASP A 193 -11.59 -7.42 29.90
CA ASP A 193 -11.36 -6.98 31.29
C ASP A 193 -10.55 -5.68 31.34
N VAL A 194 -10.92 -4.81 32.27
CA VAL A 194 -10.19 -3.58 32.58
C VAL A 194 -9.13 -3.87 33.62
N VAL A 195 -7.90 -3.44 33.34
CA VAL A 195 -6.71 -3.67 34.17
C VAL A 195 -5.95 -2.38 34.46
N TYR A 196 -5.30 -2.33 35.63
CA TYR A 196 -4.42 -1.23 36.03
C TYR A 196 -2.97 -1.67 35.99
N ILE A 197 -2.11 -0.81 35.45
CA ILE A 197 -0.69 -1.08 35.20
C ILE A 197 0.15 -0.01 35.89
N ASN A 198 1.26 -0.41 36.51
CA ASN A 198 2.22 0.49 37.18
C ASN A 198 3.19 1.19 36.20
N LEU A 199 2.70 1.62 35.05
CA LEU A 199 3.45 2.36 34.03
C LEU A 199 2.57 3.47 33.46
N GLY A 200 3.07 4.70 33.45
CA GLY A 200 2.32 5.90 33.06
C GLY A 200 3.10 6.85 32.15
N THR A 201 2.66 8.10 32.09
CA THR A 201 3.26 9.12 31.19
C THR A 201 4.71 9.42 31.52
N SER A 202 5.12 9.29 32.79
CA SER A 202 6.53 9.49 33.19
C SER A 202 7.48 8.45 32.60
N GLN A 203 6.97 7.31 32.14
CA GLN A 203 7.71 6.28 31.40
C GLN A 203 7.37 6.28 29.89
N GLY A 204 6.62 7.27 29.42
CA GLY A 204 6.33 7.48 28.00
C GLY A 204 5.07 6.77 27.48
N VAL A 205 4.24 6.20 28.35
CA VAL A 205 2.95 5.60 27.98
C VAL A 205 1.96 6.69 27.55
N LYS A 206 1.21 6.42 26.49
CA LYS A 206 0.17 7.30 25.93
C LYS A 206 -1.14 6.52 25.75
N VAL A 207 -2.26 7.25 25.75
CA VAL A 207 -3.55 6.67 25.34
C VAL A 207 -3.44 6.17 23.90
N GLY A 208 -3.94 4.97 23.65
CA GLY A 208 -3.82 4.27 22.37
C GLY A 208 -2.59 3.38 22.24
N ASP A 209 -1.68 3.38 23.20
CA ASP A 209 -0.58 2.43 23.23
C ASP A 209 -1.07 1.01 23.53
N TYR A 210 -0.24 0.02 23.19
CA TYR A 210 -0.48 -1.38 23.48
C TYR A 210 0.59 -1.91 24.41
N PHE A 211 0.17 -2.73 25.36
CA PHE A 211 1.02 -3.54 26.21
C PHE A 211 0.95 -4.99 25.78
N ARG A 212 2.10 -5.65 25.78
CA ARG A 212 2.18 -7.10 25.69
C ARG A 212 2.33 -7.69 27.08
N ALA A 213 1.35 -8.49 27.49
CA ALA A 213 1.40 -9.21 28.75
C ALA A 213 2.18 -10.52 28.58
N TYR A 214 3.05 -10.82 29.54
CA TYR A 214 3.88 -12.00 29.52
C TYR A 214 4.23 -12.51 30.93
N ARG A 215 4.60 -13.78 31.00
CA ARG A 215 5.12 -14.44 32.20
C ARG A 215 6.44 -15.11 31.87
N TYR A 216 7.41 -15.01 32.76
CA TYR A 216 8.65 -15.77 32.59
C TYR A 216 8.39 -17.27 32.76
N GLY A 217 9.05 -18.09 31.93
CA GLY A 217 8.93 -19.54 31.97
C GLY A 217 9.22 -20.15 33.35
N SER A 218 8.89 -21.44 33.50
CA SER A 218 8.88 -22.22 34.75
C SER A 218 8.19 -21.59 35.98
N GLY A 219 7.71 -20.35 35.92
CA GLY A 219 6.89 -19.74 36.95
C GLY A 219 5.43 -20.14 36.82
N THR A 220 4.73 -20.21 37.94
CA THR A 220 3.27 -20.41 37.98
C THR A 220 2.62 -19.20 38.66
N ILE A 221 1.32 -18.99 38.42
CA ILE A 221 0.51 -18.00 39.15
C ILE A 221 0.63 -18.18 40.67
N TYR A 222 0.81 -19.43 41.11
CA TYR A 222 0.92 -19.82 42.50
C TYR A 222 2.22 -19.39 43.17
N GLU A 223 3.28 -19.13 42.41
CA GLU A 223 4.51 -18.59 42.98
C GLU A 223 4.31 -17.15 43.49
N GLY A 224 3.49 -16.35 42.80
CA GLY A 224 3.10 -15.00 43.25
C GLY A 224 2.43 -15.05 44.62
N TYR A 225 1.39 -15.87 44.74
CA TYR A 225 0.68 -16.10 45.99
C TYR A 225 1.56 -16.63 47.11
N ARG A 226 2.48 -17.57 46.80
CA ARG A 226 3.47 -18.08 47.75
C ARG A 226 4.40 -16.97 48.25
N LYS A 227 4.90 -16.11 47.36
CA LYS A 227 5.77 -14.97 47.73
C LYS A 227 5.01 -13.88 48.49
N ALA A 228 3.72 -13.70 48.19
CA ALA A 228 2.82 -12.84 48.96
C ALA A 228 2.52 -13.39 50.37
N GLY A 229 2.90 -14.63 50.66
CA GLY A 229 2.78 -15.23 51.99
C GLY A 229 1.38 -15.75 52.33
N GLN A 230 0.55 -16.06 51.32
CA GLN A 230 -0.84 -16.50 51.54
C GLN A 230 -0.95 -17.82 52.34
N GLY A 231 -1.90 -17.87 53.28
CA GLY A 231 -2.07 -18.98 54.24
C GLY A 231 -2.45 -20.33 53.63
N GLN A 232 -3.41 -20.36 52.69
CA GLN A 232 -3.77 -21.59 51.94
C GLN A 232 -2.57 -22.11 51.11
N MET A 233 -1.78 -21.20 50.53
CA MET A 233 -0.56 -21.54 49.79
C MET A 233 0.59 -22.00 50.68
N ARG A 234 0.67 -21.46 51.91
CA ARG A 234 1.59 -21.97 52.93
C ARG A 234 1.24 -23.41 53.34
N GLN A 235 -0.03 -23.79 53.30
CA GLN A 235 -0.47 -25.18 53.52
C GLN A 235 -0.23 -26.08 52.29
N LEU A 236 -0.17 -25.50 51.09
CA LEU A 236 0.32 -26.16 49.87
C LEU A 236 1.86 -26.33 49.84
N ARG A 237 2.61 -25.88 50.87
CA ARG A 237 3.98 -26.38 51.11
C ARG A 237 3.88 -27.86 51.50
N GLY A 238 3.80 -28.71 50.48
CA GLY A 238 3.49 -30.12 50.63
C GLY A 238 2.07 -30.42 50.18
N MET A 239 1.79 -30.24 48.88
CA MET A 239 0.72 -31.03 48.27
C MET A 239 0.89 -32.50 48.72
N PRO A 240 -0.18 -33.27 48.95
CA PRO A 240 -0.08 -34.67 49.37
C PRO A 240 0.75 -35.54 48.40
N TYR A 241 1.01 -35.03 47.19
CA TYR A 241 2.02 -35.52 46.26
C TYR A 241 3.18 -34.51 46.20
N GLY A 242 4.41 -34.94 46.51
CA GLY A 242 5.60 -34.11 46.77
C GLY A 242 6.19 -33.28 45.61
N TYR A 243 5.36 -32.55 44.86
CA TYR A 243 5.79 -31.65 43.79
C TYR A 243 6.08 -30.25 44.36
N GLU A 244 7.31 -29.76 44.21
CA GLU A 244 7.62 -28.35 44.42
C GLU A 244 7.06 -27.51 43.27
N LEU A 245 6.39 -26.40 43.58
CA LEU A 245 5.96 -25.44 42.56
C LEU A 245 7.19 -24.86 41.86
N PRO A 246 7.25 -24.93 40.51
CA PRO A 246 8.40 -24.43 39.80
C PRO A 246 8.49 -22.91 39.95
N LYS A 247 9.73 -22.43 40.08
CA LYS A 247 10.06 -21.01 40.32
C LYS A 247 10.23 -20.30 38.99
N MET A 248 9.87 -19.03 38.96
CA MET A 248 10.02 -18.11 37.85
C MET A 248 11.50 -17.97 37.50
N ARG A 249 11.81 -18.23 36.24
CA ARG A 249 13.16 -18.14 35.68
C ARG A 249 13.22 -17.10 34.58
N LYS A 250 13.86 -15.97 34.86
CA LYS A 250 14.04 -14.87 33.89
C LYS A 250 14.97 -15.25 32.74
N ASP A 251 15.75 -16.31 32.90
CA ASP A 251 16.65 -16.86 31.89
C ASP A 251 15.97 -17.79 30.89
N LEU A 252 14.72 -18.21 31.15
CA LEU A 252 13.92 -18.97 30.19
C LEU A 252 13.14 -18.03 29.26
N PRO A 253 12.77 -18.50 28.05
CA PRO A 253 11.88 -17.77 27.17
C PRO A 253 10.61 -17.37 27.90
N ARG A 254 10.20 -16.11 27.72
CA ARG A 254 8.92 -15.63 28.23
C ARG A 254 7.77 -16.27 27.46
N GLU A 255 6.71 -16.53 28.19
CA GLU A 255 5.42 -16.88 27.64
C GLU A 255 4.58 -15.61 27.48
N VAL A 256 4.24 -15.27 26.24
CA VAL A 256 3.29 -14.18 25.98
C VAL A 256 1.86 -14.67 26.22
N LEU A 257 1.13 -13.89 27.01
CA LEU A 257 -0.21 -14.21 27.53
C LEU A 257 -1.32 -13.47 26.78
N GLY A 258 -1.06 -12.24 26.33
CA GLY A 258 -2.08 -11.41 25.71
C GLY A 258 -1.65 -9.99 25.41
N GLU A 259 -2.63 -9.17 25.08
CA GLU A 259 -2.50 -7.78 24.68
C GLU A 259 -3.45 -6.90 25.51
N VAL A 260 -2.97 -5.75 25.95
CA VAL A 260 -3.75 -4.76 26.70
C VAL A 260 -3.64 -3.42 26.01
N PHE A 261 -4.78 -2.82 25.68
CA PHE A 261 -4.88 -1.52 25.03
C PHE A 261 -5.09 -0.40 26.06
N VAL A 262 -4.32 0.66 25.96
CA VAL A 262 -4.33 1.75 26.95
C VAL A 262 -5.44 2.76 26.65
N VAL A 263 -6.40 2.87 27.56
CA VAL A 263 -7.55 3.80 27.45
C VAL A 263 -7.41 5.06 28.31
N ARG A 264 -6.58 5.02 29.36
CA ARG A 264 -6.30 6.18 30.22
C ARG A 264 -4.91 6.09 30.83
N VAL A 265 -4.26 7.24 31.03
CA VAL A 265 -2.90 7.32 31.57
C VAL A 265 -2.80 8.45 32.60
N ASP A 266 -2.13 8.19 33.71
CA ASP A 266 -1.69 9.15 34.72
C ASP A 266 -0.15 9.15 34.79
N SER A 267 0.48 9.85 35.73
CA SER A 267 1.95 9.98 35.76
C SER A 267 2.68 8.65 35.92
N ASN A 268 2.19 7.79 36.81
CA ASN A 268 2.85 6.54 37.24
C ASN A 268 2.01 5.28 37.00
N ALA A 269 0.82 5.45 36.41
CA ALA A 269 -0.10 4.36 36.17
C ALA A 269 -0.86 4.54 34.86
N SER A 270 -1.35 3.45 34.32
CA SER A 270 -2.28 3.45 33.19
C SER A 270 -3.41 2.47 33.43
N THR A 271 -4.54 2.74 32.79
CA THR A 271 -5.70 1.86 32.73
C THR A 271 -5.82 1.35 31.31
N GLY A 272 -5.96 0.04 31.17
CA GLY A 272 -6.09 -0.60 29.89
C GLY A 272 -7.20 -1.64 29.85
N VAL A 273 -7.58 -2.02 28.64
CA VAL A 273 -8.57 -3.05 28.36
C VAL A 273 -7.85 -4.19 27.67
N VAL A 274 -8.07 -5.42 28.12
CA VAL A 274 -7.51 -6.59 27.47
C VAL A 274 -8.18 -6.80 26.10
N THR A 275 -7.42 -6.64 25.03
CA THR A 275 -7.91 -6.81 23.64
C THR A 275 -7.72 -8.23 23.13
N LEU A 276 -6.71 -8.94 23.64
CA LEU A 276 -6.40 -10.33 23.29
C LEU A 276 -5.96 -11.11 24.52
N SER A 277 -6.54 -12.30 24.72
CA SER A 277 -6.13 -13.23 25.78
C SER A 277 -5.83 -14.59 25.17
N LEU A 278 -4.54 -14.91 25.00
CA LEU A 278 -4.08 -16.25 24.58
C LEU A 278 -4.09 -17.24 25.74
N ARG A 279 -3.86 -16.72 26.95
CA ARG A 279 -3.97 -17.41 28.23
C ARG A 279 -4.45 -16.43 29.29
N GLU A 280 -5.09 -16.96 30.32
CA GLU A 280 -5.55 -16.18 31.46
C GLU A 280 -4.38 -15.41 32.09
N MET A 281 -4.51 -14.09 32.11
CA MET A 281 -3.57 -13.18 32.74
C MET A 281 -3.95 -13.00 34.21
N HIS A 282 -2.98 -12.68 35.04
CA HIS A 282 -3.17 -12.54 36.48
C HIS A 282 -2.44 -11.30 37.01
N ALA A 283 -2.92 -10.80 38.14
CA ALA A 283 -2.20 -9.78 38.89
C ALA A 283 -0.80 -10.30 39.25
N GLY A 284 0.23 -9.54 38.88
CA GLY A 284 1.64 -9.94 39.02
C GLY A 284 2.31 -10.40 37.73
N ASP A 285 1.55 -10.62 36.65
CA ASP A 285 2.15 -10.83 35.32
C ASP A 285 2.80 -9.56 34.80
N PHE A 286 3.86 -9.73 34.02
CA PHE A 286 4.63 -8.61 33.49
C PHE A 286 3.97 -8.04 32.24
N VAL A 287 4.16 -6.76 32.01
CA VAL A 287 3.80 -6.11 30.76
C VAL A 287 4.98 -5.32 30.21
N GLU A 288 5.06 -5.25 28.90
CA GLU A 288 5.98 -4.35 28.20
C GLU A 288 5.20 -3.50 27.19
N LEU A 289 5.63 -2.26 27.01
CA LEU A 289 5.05 -1.37 26.01
C LEU A 289 5.45 -1.87 24.62
N GLU A 290 4.46 -2.13 23.76
CA GLU A 290 4.71 -2.49 22.37
C GLU A 290 5.26 -1.28 21.60
N PRO A 291 6.17 -1.49 20.63
CA PRO A 291 6.53 -0.42 19.72
C PRO A 291 5.31 0.02 18.93
N PRO A 292 5.17 1.33 18.66
CA PRO A 292 4.11 1.81 17.79
C PRO A 292 4.19 1.14 16.42
N ALA A 293 3.04 0.77 15.87
CA ALA A 293 2.97 0.12 14.56
C ALA A 293 3.58 1.02 13.47
N PRO A 294 4.38 0.45 12.54
CA PRO A 294 4.92 1.23 11.43
C PRO A 294 3.77 1.75 10.56
N PRO A 295 3.83 3.01 10.07
CA PRO A 295 2.81 3.53 9.17
C PRO A 295 2.71 2.69 7.90
N ALA A 296 1.49 2.54 7.38
CA ALA A 296 1.23 1.95 6.07
C ALA A 296 0.56 2.98 5.17
N ALA A 297 0.91 3.00 3.89
CA ALA A 297 0.38 3.94 2.90
C ALA A 297 0.01 3.19 1.62
N HIS A 298 -1.18 3.47 1.11
CA HIS A 298 -1.68 2.97 -0.17
C HIS A 298 -2.15 4.16 -1.01
N LEU A 299 -1.66 4.22 -2.24
CA LEU A 299 -2.02 5.25 -3.20
C LEU A 299 -2.30 4.60 -4.54
N THR A 300 -3.44 4.93 -5.13
CA THR A 300 -3.89 4.37 -6.42
C THR A 300 -4.43 5.48 -7.30
N VAL A 301 -4.25 5.36 -8.60
CA VAL A 301 -4.84 6.25 -9.60
C VAL A 301 -5.58 5.42 -10.65
N THR A 302 -6.81 5.81 -10.97
CA THR A 302 -7.68 5.08 -11.90
C THR A 302 -8.40 6.05 -12.83
N PRO A 303 -8.24 5.93 -14.16
CA PRO A 303 -7.31 5.03 -14.86
C PRO A 303 -5.84 5.46 -14.70
N ALA A 304 -4.90 4.52 -14.92
CA ALA A 304 -3.46 4.79 -14.84
C ALA A 304 -2.92 5.64 -16.01
N SER A 305 -3.69 5.75 -17.09
CA SER A 305 -3.38 6.55 -18.28
C SER A 305 -4.59 7.35 -18.73
N ILE A 306 -4.38 8.62 -19.04
CA ILE A 306 -5.41 9.55 -19.54
C ILE A 306 -4.91 10.32 -20.76
N SER A 307 -5.84 10.82 -21.59
CA SER A 307 -5.53 11.86 -22.56
C SER A 307 -5.28 13.20 -21.85
N ARG A 308 -4.57 14.10 -22.50
CA ARG A 308 -4.22 15.42 -21.95
C ARG A 308 -5.45 16.17 -21.42
N GLY A 309 -5.47 16.47 -20.13
CA GLY A 309 -6.55 17.23 -19.48
C GLY A 309 -7.81 16.42 -19.14
N ALA A 310 -7.85 15.12 -19.46
CA ALA A 310 -8.92 14.24 -19.00
C ALA A 310 -8.80 13.96 -17.50
N THR A 311 -9.88 13.43 -16.90
CA THR A 311 -9.97 13.20 -15.46
C THR A 311 -9.54 11.77 -15.10
N ALA A 312 -8.74 11.64 -14.05
CA ALA A 312 -8.51 10.39 -13.33
C ALA A 312 -8.87 10.56 -11.86
N THR A 313 -9.24 9.47 -11.19
CA THR A 313 -9.50 9.44 -9.75
C THR A 313 -8.27 8.96 -9.01
N LEU A 314 -7.75 9.78 -8.10
CA LEU A 314 -6.70 9.44 -7.17
C LEU A 314 -7.35 9.03 -5.84
N SER A 315 -7.04 7.84 -5.34
CA SER A 315 -7.59 7.32 -4.09
C SER A 315 -6.45 6.88 -3.17
N TRP A 316 -6.54 7.25 -1.89
CA TRP A 316 -5.52 6.95 -0.90
C TRP A 316 -6.10 6.44 0.41
N HIS A 317 -5.28 5.67 1.11
CA HIS A 317 -5.53 5.21 2.46
C HIS A 317 -4.20 5.04 3.20
N ALA A 318 -4.10 5.58 4.41
CA ALA A 318 -2.97 5.36 5.29
C ALA A 318 -3.43 4.86 6.67
N GLN A 319 -2.58 4.06 7.31
CA GLN A 319 -2.78 3.48 8.64
C GLN A 319 -1.61 3.80 9.55
N ALA A 320 -1.85 3.85 10.87
CA ALA A 320 -0.83 4.15 11.89
C ALA A 320 -0.03 5.44 11.62
N ALA A 321 -0.65 6.41 10.94
CA ALA A 321 -0.08 7.71 10.62
C ALA A 321 -0.88 8.84 11.30
N GLN A 322 -0.15 9.85 11.79
CA GLN A 322 -0.68 11.08 12.37
C GLN A 322 -0.61 12.24 11.39
N GLU A 323 0.41 12.23 10.52
CA GLU A 323 0.61 13.23 9.48
C GLU A 323 0.65 12.53 8.12
N ILE A 324 -0.19 12.98 7.19
CA ILE A 324 -0.26 12.42 5.85
C ILE A 324 -0.18 13.59 4.87
N THR A 325 0.80 13.53 3.97
CA THR A 325 1.00 14.55 2.95
C THR A 325 0.97 13.93 1.57
N LEU A 326 0.34 14.63 0.64
CA LEU A 326 0.17 14.20 -0.74
C LEU A 326 0.76 15.27 -1.68
N GLU A 327 1.89 14.93 -2.27
CA GLU A 327 2.64 15.77 -3.22
C GLU A 327 2.27 15.38 -4.66
N PRO A 328 2.28 16.32 -5.62
CA PRO A 328 2.80 17.69 -5.52
C PRO A 328 1.81 18.81 -5.16
N ARG A 329 0.49 18.58 -5.05
CA ARG A 329 -0.51 19.68 -5.02
C ARG A 329 -1.37 19.79 -3.77
N LEU A 330 -1.44 18.79 -2.91
CA LEU A 330 -2.46 18.73 -1.86
C LEU A 330 -1.94 19.10 -0.48
N GLY A 331 -0.67 18.79 -0.19
CA GLY A 331 -0.15 19.00 1.17
C GLY A 331 -0.84 18.04 2.13
N ALA A 332 -1.26 18.51 3.30
CA ALA A 332 -1.86 17.65 4.33
C ALA A 332 -3.25 17.11 3.92
N VAL A 333 -3.47 15.80 4.07
CA VAL A 333 -4.73 15.12 3.73
C VAL A 333 -5.21 14.20 4.86
N GLU A 334 -6.50 13.88 4.85
CA GLU A 334 -7.14 12.89 5.74
C GLU A 334 -6.58 11.46 5.55
N LYS A 335 -6.78 10.59 6.55
CA LYS A 335 -6.35 9.17 6.54
C LYS A 335 -6.88 8.38 5.34
N ARG A 336 -8.08 8.71 4.88
CA ARG A 336 -8.72 8.13 3.70
C ARG A 336 -9.31 9.25 2.86
N GLY A 337 -9.17 9.14 1.55
CA GLY A 337 -9.77 10.11 0.65
C GLY A 337 -9.70 9.67 -0.80
N SER A 338 -10.49 10.36 -1.61
CA SER A 338 -10.48 10.22 -3.06
C SER A 338 -10.68 11.59 -3.69
N MET A 339 -10.01 11.84 -4.81
CA MET A 339 -10.06 13.11 -5.51
C MET A 339 -9.88 12.93 -7.01
N ASN A 340 -10.60 13.75 -7.78
CA ASN A 340 -10.42 13.84 -9.22
C ASN A 340 -9.22 14.75 -9.56
N VAL A 341 -8.33 14.26 -10.43
CA VAL A 341 -7.16 14.98 -10.93
C VAL A 341 -7.19 15.04 -12.45
N ASN A 342 -6.76 16.16 -13.03
CA ASN A 342 -6.77 16.41 -14.48
C ASN A 342 -5.42 16.98 -14.99
N PRO A 343 -4.29 16.29 -14.76
CA PRO A 343 -2.99 16.82 -15.16
C PRO A 343 -2.82 16.88 -16.69
N THR A 344 -2.03 17.84 -17.14
CA THR A 344 -1.69 18.04 -18.57
C THR A 344 -0.38 17.38 -18.99
N GLN A 345 0.37 16.83 -18.04
CA GLN A 345 1.63 16.12 -18.22
C GLN A 345 1.64 14.90 -17.29
N THR A 346 2.48 13.90 -17.57
CA THR A 346 2.67 12.75 -16.68
C THR A 346 3.14 13.24 -15.31
N VAL A 347 2.43 12.83 -14.26
CA VAL A 347 2.71 13.22 -12.87
C VAL A 347 2.78 11.97 -12.01
N THR A 348 3.81 11.90 -11.18
CA THR A 348 3.90 10.92 -10.10
C THR A 348 3.44 11.58 -8.81
N TYR A 349 2.37 11.02 -8.22
CA TYR A 349 1.89 11.43 -6.91
C TYR A 349 2.62 10.63 -5.84
N THR A 350 3.01 11.30 -4.76
CA THR A 350 3.67 10.67 -3.60
C THR A 350 2.86 10.96 -2.36
N LEU A 351 2.38 9.90 -1.71
CA LEU A 351 1.73 9.94 -0.41
C LEU A 351 2.77 9.59 0.65
N ARG A 352 3.13 10.55 1.52
CA ARG A 352 3.98 10.32 2.69
C ARG A 352 3.11 10.20 3.91
N ALA A 353 3.30 9.14 4.69
CA ALA A 353 2.57 8.90 5.92
C ALA A 353 3.55 8.75 7.08
N ARG A 354 3.45 9.63 8.08
CA ARG A 354 4.34 9.69 9.24
C ARG A 354 3.54 9.46 10.51
N GLY A 355 4.11 8.70 11.43
CA GLY A 355 3.53 8.40 12.73
C GLY A 355 4.58 7.99 13.76
N PRO A 356 4.15 7.62 14.98
CA PRO A 356 5.08 7.23 16.05
C PRO A 356 5.95 6.02 15.71
N GLY A 357 5.49 5.16 14.80
CA GLY A 357 6.24 3.98 14.29
C GLY A 357 7.20 4.27 13.13
N GLY A 358 7.36 5.54 12.71
CA GLY A 358 8.28 5.93 11.64
C GLY A 358 7.60 6.69 10.50
N GLU A 359 8.14 6.54 9.29
CA GLU A 359 7.61 7.15 8.07
C GLU A 359 7.59 6.12 6.94
N THR A 360 6.56 6.16 6.11
CA THR A 360 6.45 5.37 4.88
C THR A 360 5.97 6.25 3.73
N GLN A 361 6.15 5.76 2.50
CA GLN A 361 5.69 6.46 1.31
C GLN A 361 5.10 5.48 0.27
N ALA A 362 4.05 5.92 -0.41
CA ALA A 362 3.45 5.24 -1.54
C ALA A 362 3.43 6.17 -2.76
N THR A 363 3.65 5.62 -3.95
CA THR A 363 3.63 6.40 -5.19
C THR A 363 2.63 5.84 -6.19
N ALA A 364 2.02 6.74 -6.97
CA ALA A 364 1.14 6.38 -8.08
C ALA A 364 1.42 7.30 -9.26
N THR A 365 1.78 6.71 -10.40
CA THR A 365 2.11 7.45 -11.63
C THR A 365 0.89 7.51 -12.54
N LEU A 366 0.47 8.72 -12.90
CA LEU A 366 -0.56 8.96 -13.89
C LEU A 366 0.10 9.35 -15.21
N THR A 367 0.00 8.48 -16.21
CA THR A 367 0.57 8.72 -17.54
C THR A 367 -0.37 9.56 -18.38
N VAL A 368 0.10 10.72 -18.85
CA VAL A 368 -0.65 11.52 -19.81
C VAL A 368 -0.20 11.15 -21.21
N VAL A 369 -1.06 10.44 -21.94
CA VAL A 369 -0.83 10.09 -23.34
C VAL A 369 -1.03 11.35 -24.17
N GLN A 370 0.07 11.89 -24.68
CA GLN A 370 0.02 12.94 -25.69
C GLN A 370 -0.24 12.30 -27.06
N PRO A 371 -1.11 12.91 -27.89
CA PRO A 371 -1.15 12.56 -29.30
C PRO A 371 0.27 12.68 -29.87
N ALA A 372 0.75 11.64 -30.54
CA ALA A 372 2.04 11.70 -31.23
C ALA A 372 2.07 12.96 -32.12
N PRO A 373 3.19 13.71 -32.17
CA PRO A 373 3.33 14.79 -33.14
C PRO A 373 2.97 14.25 -34.52
N ALA A 374 2.09 14.95 -35.24
CA ALA A 374 1.77 14.57 -36.60
C ALA A 374 3.09 14.38 -37.38
N PRO A 375 3.25 13.28 -38.14
CA PRO A 375 4.45 13.10 -38.96
C PRO A 375 4.64 14.37 -39.80
N ALA A 376 5.86 14.93 -39.76
CA ALA A 376 6.21 16.06 -40.61
C ALA A 376 5.81 15.74 -42.07
N PRO A 377 5.34 16.73 -42.85
CA PRO A 377 4.97 16.48 -44.24
C PRO A 377 6.15 15.81 -44.95
N VAL A 378 5.99 14.55 -45.34
CA VAL A 378 6.97 13.87 -46.18
C VAL A 378 6.97 14.66 -47.49
N ALA A 379 8.08 15.33 -47.79
CA ALA A 379 8.28 15.99 -49.06
C ALA A 379 7.94 15.01 -50.19
N PRO A 380 7.23 15.44 -51.26
CA PRO A 380 6.84 14.53 -52.33
C PRO A 380 8.10 13.86 -52.90
N ALA A 381 8.06 12.53 -52.98
CA ALA A 381 9.09 11.75 -53.63
C ALA A 381 9.37 12.37 -55.02
N ARG A 382 10.63 12.74 -55.25
CA ARG A 382 11.08 13.27 -56.54
C ARG A 382 10.70 12.25 -57.62
N ALA A 383 10.03 12.69 -58.68
CA ALA A 383 9.81 11.86 -59.86
C ALA A 383 11.17 11.29 -60.32
N PRO A 384 11.25 10.00 -60.71
CA PRO A 384 12.53 9.39 -61.08
C PRO A 384 13.17 10.18 -62.23
N SER A 385 14.45 10.49 -62.09
CA SER A 385 15.20 11.18 -63.13
C SER A 385 15.42 10.26 -64.34
N MET A 386 15.78 10.83 -65.49
CA MET A 386 16.14 10.02 -66.67
C MET A 386 17.27 9.03 -66.38
N GLN A 387 18.20 9.38 -65.49
CA GLN A 387 19.27 8.50 -65.03
C GLN A 387 18.72 7.29 -64.25
N ASP A 388 17.72 7.50 -63.38
CA ASP A 388 17.09 6.44 -62.59
C ASP A 388 16.32 5.47 -63.48
N LEU A 389 15.62 6.00 -64.48
CA LEU A 389 14.87 5.20 -65.45
C LEU A 389 15.80 4.41 -66.38
N PHE A 390 16.93 5.00 -66.78
CA PHE A 390 17.98 4.34 -67.55
C PHE A 390 18.58 3.16 -66.77
N ALA A 391 19.00 3.39 -65.51
CA ALA A 391 19.61 2.34 -64.68
C ALA A 391 18.66 1.15 -64.40
N GLN A 392 17.34 1.37 -64.39
CA GLN A 392 16.35 0.31 -64.21
C GLN A 392 16.05 -0.47 -65.50
N SER A 393 16.21 0.16 -66.66
CA SER A 393 15.70 -0.36 -67.94
C SER A 393 16.78 -0.81 -68.92
N VAL A 394 18.05 -0.44 -68.67
CA VAL A 394 19.19 -0.74 -69.54
C VAL A 394 20.23 -1.51 -68.73
N GLN A 395 20.64 -2.67 -69.25
CA GLN A 395 21.63 -3.54 -68.63
C GLN A 395 22.75 -3.88 -69.62
N ASP A 396 23.94 -4.11 -69.08
CA ASP A 396 25.08 -4.56 -69.88
C ASP A 396 24.80 -5.91 -70.53
N VAL A 397 25.34 -6.10 -71.72
CA VAL A 397 25.22 -7.34 -72.49
C VAL A 397 26.54 -8.09 -72.47
N PHE A 398 26.51 -9.38 -72.16
CA PHE A 398 27.72 -10.21 -72.06
C PHE A 398 27.92 -11.09 -73.30
N PHE A 399 29.17 -11.44 -73.57
CA PHE A 399 29.59 -12.24 -74.72
C PHE A 399 30.42 -13.44 -74.30
N GLU A 400 30.31 -14.51 -75.08
CA GLU A 400 31.21 -15.66 -74.97
C GLU A 400 32.65 -15.28 -75.37
N PHE A 401 33.59 -16.17 -74.99
CA PHE A 401 34.99 -16.03 -75.36
C PHE A 401 35.14 -15.94 -76.89
N ASP A 402 35.91 -14.95 -77.33
CA ASP A 402 36.22 -14.67 -78.73
C ASP A 402 35.04 -14.39 -79.68
N LYS A 403 33.84 -14.15 -79.15
CA LYS A 403 32.63 -13.89 -79.95
C LYS A 403 32.12 -12.46 -79.82
N SER A 404 31.38 -12.02 -80.86
CA SER A 404 30.58 -10.80 -80.88
C SER A 404 29.11 -11.05 -81.25
N ASP A 405 28.70 -12.32 -81.34
CA ASP A 405 27.32 -12.69 -81.63
C ASP A 405 26.41 -12.41 -80.42
N ILE A 406 25.18 -11.97 -80.69
CA ILE A 406 24.17 -11.71 -79.65
C ILE A 406 23.54 -13.04 -79.23
N SER A 407 23.74 -13.46 -77.97
CA SER A 407 23.09 -14.65 -77.41
C SER A 407 21.57 -14.43 -77.21
N ALA A 408 20.84 -15.50 -76.88
CA ALA A 408 19.41 -15.39 -76.58
C ALA A 408 19.12 -14.54 -75.33
N GLU A 409 19.98 -14.62 -74.32
CA GLU A 409 19.92 -13.83 -73.09
C GLU A 409 20.23 -12.37 -73.39
N ALA A 410 21.28 -12.12 -74.18
CA ALA A 410 21.62 -10.77 -74.65
C ALA A 410 20.48 -10.15 -75.46
N ALA A 411 19.83 -10.92 -76.33
CA ALA A 411 18.67 -10.49 -77.10
C ALA A 411 17.51 -10.05 -76.19
N ALA A 412 17.23 -10.78 -75.11
CA ALA A 412 16.19 -10.42 -74.15
C ALA A 412 16.47 -9.09 -73.44
N SER A 413 17.71 -8.86 -72.97
CA SER A 413 18.12 -7.58 -72.36
C SER A 413 18.06 -6.42 -73.36
N LEU A 414 18.40 -6.67 -74.62
CA LEU A 414 18.33 -5.67 -75.69
C LEU A 414 16.90 -5.33 -76.10
N GLN A 415 15.94 -6.24 -75.98
CA GLN A 415 14.52 -5.94 -76.17
C GLN A 415 14.01 -4.94 -75.13
N GLN A 416 14.41 -5.11 -73.85
CA GLN A 416 14.08 -4.16 -72.79
C GLN A 416 14.71 -2.79 -73.06
N THR A 417 16.00 -2.78 -73.42
CA THR A 417 16.74 -1.56 -73.78
C THR A 417 16.11 -0.83 -74.98
N ALA A 418 15.66 -1.57 -76.00
CA ALA A 418 14.95 -1.02 -77.15
C ALA A 418 13.57 -0.45 -76.77
N GLY A 419 12.88 -1.04 -75.79
CA GLY A 419 11.65 -0.49 -75.22
C GLY A 419 11.89 0.87 -74.56
N PHE A 420 12.95 0.98 -73.76
CA PHE A 420 13.35 2.25 -73.14
C PHE A 420 13.68 3.30 -74.20
N LEU A 421 14.56 2.99 -75.14
CA LEU A 421 15.03 3.96 -76.15
C LEU A 421 13.92 4.48 -77.08
N ARG A 422 12.94 3.63 -77.42
CA ARG A 422 11.77 4.06 -78.19
C ARG A 422 10.82 4.95 -77.38
N SER A 423 10.80 4.81 -76.06
CA SER A 423 9.99 5.63 -75.16
C SER A 423 10.64 6.99 -74.86
N TYR A 424 11.96 7.11 -75.04
CA TYR A 424 12.74 8.32 -74.78
C TYR A 424 13.57 8.72 -76.02
N PRO A 425 12.96 9.34 -77.05
CA PRO A 425 13.63 9.65 -78.32
C PRO A 425 14.80 10.63 -78.18
N ASP A 426 14.82 11.43 -77.10
CA ASP A 426 15.89 12.38 -76.80
C ASP A 426 17.09 11.73 -76.08
N ALA A 427 16.94 10.52 -75.55
CA ALA A 427 18.04 9.82 -74.88
C ALA A 427 19.14 9.46 -75.89
N ARG A 428 20.38 9.82 -75.55
CA ARG A 428 21.59 9.44 -76.29
C ARG A 428 22.37 8.45 -75.45
N ILE A 429 22.76 7.32 -76.03
CA ILE A 429 23.51 6.28 -75.33
C ILE A 429 24.80 5.98 -76.10
N LEU A 430 25.89 5.90 -75.35
CA LEU A 430 27.16 5.35 -75.80
C LEU A 430 27.23 3.86 -75.43
N ILE A 431 27.47 3.01 -76.43
CA ILE A 431 27.71 1.59 -76.27
C ILE A 431 29.22 1.37 -76.31
N GLU A 432 29.78 0.97 -75.17
CA GLU A 432 31.20 0.69 -75.00
C GLU A 432 31.46 -0.82 -75.10
N GLY A 433 32.23 -1.27 -76.09
CA GLY A 433 32.61 -2.67 -76.22
C GLY A 433 33.87 -3.00 -75.42
N HIS A 434 33.78 -3.98 -74.53
CA HIS A 434 34.86 -4.47 -73.68
C HIS A 434 35.23 -5.92 -74.01
N CYS A 435 36.49 -6.24 -73.75
CA CYS A 435 37.08 -7.57 -73.86
C CYS A 435 37.76 -7.96 -72.55
N ASP A 436 37.99 -9.26 -72.37
CA ASP A 436 38.88 -9.73 -71.31
C ASP A 436 40.36 -9.48 -71.67
N GLU A 437 41.25 -9.84 -70.76
CA GLU A 437 42.69 -9.57 -70.89
C GLU A 437 43.41 -10.45 -71.93
N VAL A 438 42.75 -11.51 -72.43
CA VAL A 438 43.37 -12.52 -73.29
C VAL A 438 43.59 -11.96 -74.69
N GLY A 439 44.81 -12.08 -75.21
CA GLY A 439 45.18 -11.60 -76.56
C GLY A 439 45.76 -10.18 -76.60
N GLY A 440 46.17 -9.75 -77.80
CA GLY A 440 46.84 -8.47 -78.03
C GLY A 440 45.90 -7.26 -77.89
N GLY A 441 46.45 -6.08 -77.57
CA GLY A 441 45.68 -4.84 -77.42
C GLY A 441 44.87 -4.49 -78.68
N ARG A 442 45.54 -4.43 -79.86
CA ARG A 442 44.88 -4.16 -81.15
C ARG A 442 43.76 -5.14 -81.48
N TYR A 443 43.96 -6.41 -81.12
CA TYR A 443 42.96 -7.45 -81.32
C TYR A 443 41.70 -7.17 -80.49
N ASN A 444 41.87 -6.93 -79.20
CA ASN A 444 40.77 -6.64 -78.28
C ASN A 444 40.08 -5.31 -78.57
N THR A 445 40.81 -4.29 -79.04
CA THR A 445 40.18 -3.06 -79.55
C THR A 445 39.26 -3.35 -80.73
N ALA A 446 39.70 -4.18 -81.69
CA ALA A 446 38.87 -4.55 -82.83
C ALA A 446 37.67 -5.44 -82.44
N LEU A 447 37.86 -6.41 -81.53
CA LEU A 447 36.79 -7.26 -81.03
C LEU A 447 35.75 -6.48 -80.22
N GLY A 448 36.19 -5.56 -79.35
CA GLY A 448 35.31 -4.65 -78.62
C GLY A 448 34.48 -3.77 -79.58
N ALA A 449 35.09 -3.26 -80.64
CA ALA A 449 34.37 -2.49 -81.66
C ALA A 449 33.28 -3.33 -82.35
N ARG A 450 33.59 -4.58 -82.70
CA ARG A 450 32.60 -5.52 -83.27
C ARG A 450 31.45 -5.80 -82.31
N ARG A 451 31.71 -5.95 -81.02
CA ARG A 451 30.67 -6.17 -79.98
C ARG A 451 29.74 -4.97 -79.85
N ALA A 452 30.31 -3.76 -79.75
CA ALA A 452 29.51 -2.54 -79.67
C ALA A 452 28.65 -2.34 -80.94
N GLU A 453 29.22 -2.63 -82.11
CA GLU A 453 28.52 -2.51 -83.39
C GLU A 453 27.44 -3.59 -83.55
N ALA A 454 27.68 -4.82 -83.11
CA ALA A 454 26.67 -5.89 -83.11
C ALA A 454 25.45 -5.52 -82.25
N VAL A 455 25.69 -4.96 -81.05
CA VAL A 455 24.63 -4.45 -80.16
C VAL A 455 23.87 -3.30 -80.80
N LYS A 456 24.58 -2.33 -81.39
CA LYS A 456 23.96 -1.20 -82.10
C LYS A 456 23.07 -1.68 -83.24
N ASN A 457 23.58 -2.56 -84.10
CA ASN A 457 22.83 -3.11 -85.23
C ASN A 457 21.60 -3.89 -84.77
N TYR A 458 21.73 -4.65 -83.67
CA TYR A 458 20.60 -5.36 -83.10
C TYR A 458 19.51 -4.40 -82.59
N LEU A 459 19.87 -3.37 -81.82
CA LEU A 459 18.93 -2.35 -81.34
C LEU A 459 18.25 -1.58 -82.49
N VAL A 460 19.00 -1.24 -83.54
CA VAL A 460 18.43 -0.63 -84.75
C VAL A 460 17.45 -1.57 -85.44
N SER A 461 17.72 -2.87 -85.49
CA SER A 461 16.78 -3.85 -86.06
C SER A 461 15.49 -3.99 -85.25
N LEU A 462 15.52 -3.66 -83.94
CA LEU A 462 14.35 -3.55 -83.06
C LEU A 462 13.61 -2.20 -83.17
N GLY A 463 14.04 -1.31 -84.06
CA GLY A 463 13.39 -0.03 -84.35
C GLY A 463 13.88 1.15 -83.50
N VAL A 464 15.04 1.04 -82.84
CA VAL A 464 15.70 2.18 -82.19
C VAL A 464 16.33 3.09 -83.25
N ASN A 465 16.20 4.42 -83.09
CA ASN A 465 16.81 5.37 -84.01
C ASN A 465 18.35 5.30 -83.89
N ALA A 466 19.03 5.01 -85.00
CA ALA A 466 20.50 4.90 -85.02
C ALA A 466 21.22 6.18 -84.54
N GLY A 467 20.57 7.35 -84.65
CA GLY A 467 21.08 8.60 -84.11
C GLY A 467 21.20 8.60 -82.58
N GLN A 468 20.37 7.83 -81.86
CA GLN A 468 20.44 7.71 -80.41
C GLN A 468 21.65 6.92 -79.92
N LEU A 469 22.36 6.22 -80.83
CA LEU A 469 23.36 5.22 -80.50
C LEU A 469 24.75 5.60 -81.03
N ALA A 470 25.67 5.89 -80.11
CA ALA A 470 27.10 5.97 -80.38
C ALA A 470 27.79 4.66 -79.97
N THR A 471 28.87 4.28 -80.64
CA THR A 471 29.68 3.10 -80.29
C THR A 471 31.13 3.51 -80.05
N THR A 472 31.78 2.87 -79.08
CA THR A 472 33.22 2.96 -78.87
C THR A 472 33.77 1.62 -78.41
N SER A 473 35.07 1.41 -78.56
CA SER A 473 35.74 0.21 -78.05
C SER A 473 36.68 0.60 -76.92
N ARG A 474 36.49 -0.03 -75.77
CA ARG A 474 37.43 0.02 -74.64
C ARG A 474 38.44 -1.11 -74.69
N GLY A 475 38.26 -2.06 -75.61
CA GLY A 475 39.09 -3.26 -75.71
C GLY A 475 39.27 -3.91 -74.34
N LYS A 476 40.52 -4.17 -73.96
CA LYS A 476 40.86 -4.72 -72.64
C LYS A 476 41.34 -3.66 -71.63
N ASP A 477 41.31 -2.38 -72.01
CA ASP A 477 41.98 -1.30 -71.28
C ASP A 477 41.10 -0.69 -70.16
N ALA A 478 39.83 -1.11 -70.07
CA ALA A 478 38.90 -0.75 -68.98
C ALA A 478 38.19 -1.99 -68.42
N PRO A 479 38.90 -2.84 -67.65
CA PRO A 479 38.29 -4.02 -67.02
C PRO A 479 37.30 -3.60 -65.92
N PHE A 480 36.19 -4.30 -65.82
CA PHE A 480 35.24 -4.17 -64.71
C PHE A 480 35.65 -5.03 -63.52
N CYS A 481 36.20 -6.21 -63.81
CA CYS A 481 36.75 -7.12 -62.81
C CYS A 481 38.25 -7.34 -63.09
N THR A 482 39.09 -7.26 -62.06
CA THR A 482 40.57 -7.33 -62.18
C THR A 482 41.17 -8.64 -61.69
N GLU A 483 40.36 -9.59 -61.23
CA GLU A 483 40.80 -10.91 -60.76
C GLU A 483 41.03 -11.88 -61.94
N SER A 484 42.18 -11.72 -62.59
CA SER A 484 42.61 -12.41 -63.81
C SER A 484 42.64 -13.95 -63.75
N SER A 485 42.69 -14.54 -62.56
CA SER A 485 42.81 -15.98 -62.34
C SER A 485 41.50 -16.78 -62.44
N GLN A 486 40.35 -16.12 -62.58
CA GLN A 486 39.04 -16.77 -62.68
C GLN A 486 38.33 -16.44 -64.01
N ASP A 487 37.81 -17.45 -64.70
CA ASP A 487 37.05 -17.19 -65.94
C ASP A 487 35.72 -16.47 -65.68
N SER A 488 35.14 -16.62 -64.49
CA SER A 488 33.96 -15.85 -64.05
C SER A 488 34.22 -14.34 -64.11
N CYS A 489 35.40 -13.89 -63.69
CA CYS A 489 35.82 -12.48 -63.77
C CYS A 489 36.04 -12.03 -65.23
N ARG A 490 36.66 -12.88 -66.04
CA ARG A 490 36.84 -12.62 -67.48
C ARG A 490 35.52 -12.51 -68.22
N ALA A 491 34.53 -13.33 -67.87
CA ALA A 491 33.18 -13.26 -68.41
C ALA A 491 32.53 -11.88 -68.17
N LEU A 492 32.72 -11.28 -66.99
CA LEU A 492 32.21 -9.93 -66.70
C LEU A 492 32.91 -8.83 -67.51
N ASN A 493 34.12 -9.07 -68.02
CA ASN A 493 34.85 -8.13 -68.88
C ASN A 493 34.46 -8.28 -70.35
N ARG A 494 33.96 -9.44 -70.77
CA ARG A 494 33.44 -9.66 -72.13
C ARG A 494 32.03 -9.08 -72.25
N ARG A 495 31.90 -7.75 -72.33
CA ARG A 495 30.58 -7.09 -72.33
C ARG A 495 30.48 -5.89 -73.28
N ALA A 496 29.25 -5.48 -73.55
CA ALA A 496 28.91 -4.15 -74.04
C ALA A 496 28.26 -3.39 -72.89
N HIS A 497 28.87 -2.27 -72.51
CA HIS A 497 28.40 -1.38 -71.46
C HIS A 497 27.64 -0.21 -72.06
N PHE A 498 26.54 0.19 -71.42
CA PHE A 498 25.73 1.32 -71.88
C PHE A 498 25.91 2.52 -70.95
N ALA A 499 26.22 3.68 -71.52
CA ALA A 499 26.32 4.94 -70.79
C ALA A 499 25.38 5.99 -71.40
N LEU A 500 24.52 6.59 -70.58
CA LEU A 500 23.70 7.74 -70.97
C LEU A 500 24.61 8.97 -71.18
N GLN A 501 24.39 9.73 -72.27
CA GLN A 501 25.18 10.91 -72.63
C GLN A 501 24.52 12.24 -72.27
#